data_AF-A0ABC8JW02-F1
#
_entry.id   AF-A0ABC8JW02-F1
#
_cell.length_a   1.000
_cell.length_b   1.000
_cell.length_c   1.000
_cell.angle_alpha   90.00
_cell.angle_beta   90.00
_cell.angle_gamma   90.00
#
_symmetry.space_group_name_H-M   'P 1'
#
loop_
_entity.id
_entity.type
_entity.pdbx_description
1 polymer ?
#
loop_
_entity_poly.entity_id
_entity_poly.type
_entity_poly.pdbx_seq_one_letter_code
_entity_poly.pdbx_strand_id
1 'polypeptide(L)'
;MVFSNKLHCLLMFMISSFTLIIFASALDVSNVVADARTSQSGDDSILPLARKHVVIRNTVENGQVLNVHCKSSEDDLGMIHIPWNQYWDFRFHVNFSKTTKYRCHFTWYGGGSHYFDIFKVSRDDTLA
;
A
#
# COMPACT_ATOMS: atom_id res chain seq x y z
N MET A 1 42.72 16.17 -33.67
CA MET A 1 41.85 15.88 -32.50
C MET A 1 41.29 14.46 -32.63
N VAL A 2 42.00 13.46 -32.07
CA VAL A 2 41.58 12.04 -32.10
C VAL A 2 41.70 11.49 -30.68
N PHE A 3 40.93 12.08 -29.75
CA PHE A 3 40.87 11.62 -28.36
C PHE A 3 39.44 11.48 -27.82
N SER A 4 38.42 11.93 -28.58
CA SER A 4 37.02 11.92 -28.16
C SER A 4 36.34 10.54 -28.31
N ASN A 5 36.67 9.77 -29.36
CA ASN A 5 36.02 8.48 -29.62
C ASN A 5 36.40 7.36 -28.64
N LYS A 6 37.64 7.35 -28.13
CA LYS A 6 38.06 6.30 -27.17
C LYS A 6 37.42 6.49 -25.80
N LEU A 7 37.35 7.73 -25.30
CA LEU A 7 36.72 8.03 -24.01
C LEU A 7 35.20 7.83 -24.06
N HIS A 8 34.56 8.20 -25.18
CA HIS A 8 33.13 8.01 -25.36
C HIS A 8 32.74 6.53 -25.47
N CYS A 9 33.52 5.73 -26.21
CA CYS A 9 33.32 4.26 -26.25
C CYS A 9 33.57 3.60 -24.90
N LEU A 10 34.58 4.03 -24.14
CA LEU A 10 34.82 3.52 -22.78
C LEU A 10 33.67 3.90 -21.84
N LEU A 11 33.15 5.12 -21.90
CA LEU A 11 32.01 5.55 -21.08
C LEU A 11 30.74 4.75 -21.43
N MET A 12 30.48 4.53 -22.72
CA MET A 12 29.35 3.70 -23.18
C MET A 12 29.48 2.25 -22.70
N PHE A 13 30.69 1.68 -22.71
CA PHE A 13 30.96 0.33 -22.20
C PHE A 13 30.77 0.26 -20.68
N MET A 14 31.23 1.26 -19.93
CA MET A 14 31.03 1.34 -18.49
C MET A 14 29.54 1.43 -18.15
N ILE A 15 28.76 2.32 -18.79
CA ILE A 15 27.31 2.45 -18.55
C ILE A 15 26.56 1.15 -18.89
N SER A 16 26.92 0.50 -19.99
CA SER A 16 26.34 -0.80 -20.37
C SER A 16 26.67 -1.90 -19.35
N SER A 17 27.90 -1.96 -18.85
CA SER A 17 28.27 -2.92 -17.80
C SER A 17 27.58 -2.66 -16.46
N PHE A 18 27.47 -1.39 -16.04
CA PHE A 18 26.77 -1.01 -14.80
C PHE A 18 25.28 -1.35 -14.87
N THR A 19 24.62 -1.10 -16.01
CA THR A 19 23.22 -1.50 -16.20
C THR A 19 23.05 -3.02 -16.19
N LEU A 20 23.94 -3.77 -16.85
CA LEU A 20 23.91 -5.24 -16.83
C LEU A 20 24.08 -5.82 -15.42
N ILE A 21 24.96 -5.23 -14.60
CA ILE A 21 25.18 -5.64 -13.21
C ILE A 21 23.93 -5.37 -12.36
N ILE A 22 23.27 -4.20 -12.53
CA ILE A 22 22.02 -3.88 -11.83
C ILE A 22 20.90 -4.87 -12.20
N PHE A 23 20.75 -5.20 -13.49
CA PHE A 23 19.77 -6.19 -13.94
C PHE A 23 20.08 -7.61 -13.45
N ALA A 24 21.35 -8.02 -13.45
CA ALA A 24 21.77 -9.34 -12.93
C ALA A 24 21.48 -9.46 -11.43
N SER A 25 21.71 -8.39 -10.66
CA SER A 25 21.39 -8.31 -9.23
C SER A 25 19.88 -8.44 -8.99
N ALA A 26 19.05 -7.91 -9.88
CA ALA A 26 17.61 -8.01 -9.80
C ALA A 26 17.08 -9.42 -10.14
N LEU A 27 17.83 -10.23 -10.89
CA LEU A 27 17.42 -11.59 -11.26
C LEU A 27 17.67 -12.65 -10.18
N ASP A 28 18.46 -12.37 -9.13
CA ASP A 28 18.78 -13.35 -8.08
C ASP A 28 17.75 -13.40 -6.92
N VAL A 29 16.60 -12.75 -7.06
CA VAL A 29 15.57 -12.66 -5.99
C VAL A 29 14.58 -13.84 -6.01
N SER A 30 14.87 -14.96 -6.67
CA SER A 30 13.87 -16.02 -6.87
C SER A 30 14.15 -17.40 -6.27
N ASN A 31 15.23 -17.64 -5.51
CA ASN A 31 15.54 -19.00 -5.01
C ASN A 31 15.76 -19.17 -3.49
N VAL A 32 15.04 -18.45 -2.64
CA VAL A 32 14.86 -18.86 -1.23
C VAL A 32 13.41 -19.31 -1.02
N VAL A 33 13.18 -20.62 -1.11
CA VAL A 33 11.91 -21.27 -0.74
C VAL A 33 12.07 -21.96 0.61
N ALA A 34 11.11 -21.64 1.51
CA ALA A 34 10.65 -22.36 2.70
C ALA A 34 11.57 -22.44 3.94
N ASP A 35 11.40 -21.51 4.88
CA ASP A 35 10.59 -21.67 6.11
C ASP A 35 10.93 -20.53 7.08
N ALA A 36 9.97 -19.64 7.32
CA ALA A 36 9.99 -18.77 8.49
C ALA A 36 8.55 -18.37 8.81
N ARG A 37 7.93 -19.14 9.70
CA ARG A 37 6.89 -18.59 10.58
C ARG A 37 7.55 -17.50 11.42
N THR A 38 7.52 -16.24 10.99
CA THR A 38 7.92 -15.12 11.85
C THR A 38 6.69 -14.59 12.56
N SER A 39 6.36 -15.27 13.66
CA SER A 39 5.71 -14.63 14.79
C SER A 39 6.78 -13.86 15.56
N GLN A 40 7.07 -12.61 15.18
CA GLN A 40 7.93 -11.70 15.95
C GLN A 40 7.53 -10.26 15.57
N SER A 41 6.65 -9.60 16.32
CA SER A 41 6.97 -8.90 17.57
C SER A 41 8.10 -7.88 17.38
N GLY A 42 7.71 -6.65 17.00
CA GLY A 42 8.35 -5.41 17.42
C GLY A 42 9.72 -5.10 16.83
N ASP A 43 9.76 -4.67 15.57
CA ASP A 43 10.65 -3.59 15.14
C ASP A 43 10.07 -2.92 13.87
N ASP A 44 8.92 -2.25 14.06
CA ASP A 44 8.23 -1.48 13.01
C ASP A 44 8.93 -0.14 12.79
N SER A 45 10.20 -0.15 12.42
CA SER A 45 10.88 1.08 12.04
C SER A 45 11.97 0.77 11.04
N ILE A 46 11.75 1.13 9.76
CA ILE A 46 12.76 1.56 8.76
C ILE A 46 12.18 1.50 7.33
N LEU A 47 11.17 0.69 7.05
CA LEU A 47 10.60 0.59 5.69
C LEU A 47 9.17 1.12 5.63
N PRO A 48 8.79 1.94 4.63
CA PRO A 48 7.43 2.47 4.46
C PRO A 48 6.43 1.40 3.99
N LEU A 49 6.66 0.14 4.36
CA LEU A 49 5.87 -1.04 4.02
C LEU A 49 5.00 -1.48 5.21
N ALA A 50 4.73 -0.60 6.18
CA ALA A 50 3.89 -0.93 7.32
C ALA A 50 2.52 -1.43 6.80
N ARG A 51 2.23 -2.71 7.07
CA ARG A 51 0.95 -3.31 6.71
C ARG A 51 -0.11 -2.76 7.64
N LYS A 52 -1.20 -2.27 7.07
CA LYS A 52 -2.36 -1.76 7.81
C LYS A 52 -3.56 -2.65 7.55
N HIS A 53 -4.42 -2.75 8.55
CA HIS A 53 -5.66 -3.51 8.51
C HIS A 53 -6.79 -2.63 8.99
N VAL A 54 -7.79 -2.41 8.13
CA VAL A 54 -8.98 -1.63 8.46
C VAL A 54 -10.15 -2.59 8.53
N VAL A 55 -10.95 -2.44 9.60
CA VAL A 55 -12.19 -3.19 9.80
C VAL A 55 -13.34 -2.20 9.93
N ILE A 56 -14.36 -2.37 9.11
CA ILE A 56 -15.60 -1.57 9.15
C ILE A 56 -16.72 -2.50 9.59
N ARG A 57 -17.27 -2.25 10.78
CA ARG A 57 -18.39 -3.00 11.32
C ARG A 57 -19.68 -2.18 11.24
N ASN A 58 -20.74 -2.77 10.72
CA ASN A 58 -22.03 -2.10 10.64
C ASN A 58 -22.81 -2.25 11.95
N THR A 59 -22.94 -1.14 12.68
CA THR A 59 -23.75 -1.03 13.90
C THR A 59 -24.79 0.09 13.81
N VAL A 60 -25.27 0.43 12.60
CA VAL A 60 -26.29 1.47 12.45
C VAL A 60 -27.55 1.09 13.22
N GLU A 61 -28.11 2.05 13.96
CA GLU A 61 -29.20 1.80 14.92
C GLU A 61 -30.48 1.25 14.27
N ASN A 62 -30.74 1.66 13.03
CA ASN A 62 -31.96 1.29 12.31
C ASN A 62 -31.89 -0.07 11.58
N GLY A 63 -30.87 -0.88 11.85
CA GLY A 63 -30.80 -2.24 11.32
C GLY A 63 -30.50 -2.33 9.82
N GLN A 64 -30.14 -1.23 9.17
CA GLN A 64 -30.02 -1.17 7.71
C GLN A 64 -28.67 -1.66 7.19
N VAL A 65 -28.65 -2.03 5.90
CA VAL A 65 -27.41 -2.30 5.16
C VAL A 65 -26.62 -1.00 5.01
N LEU A 66 -25.35 -1.06 5.37
CA LEU A 66 -24.41 0.05 5.22
C LEU A 66 -23.68 -0.10 3.88
N ASN A 67 -23.92 0.82 2.97
CA ASN A 67 -23.16 0.89 1.71
C ASN A 67 -21.91 1.73 1.94
N VAL A 68 -20.77 1.17 1.57
CA VAL A 68 -19.46 1.76 1.77
C VAL A 68 -18.72 1.80 0.44
N HIS A 69 -18.28 2.99 0.02
CA HIS A 69 -17.34 3.13 -1.09
C HIS A 69 -16.04 3.72 -0.57
N CYS A 70 -14.97 2.93 -0.57
CA CYS A 70 -13.66 3.36 -0.09
C CYS A 70 -12.68 3.53 -1.24
N LYS A 71 -11.97 4.65 -1.26
CA LYS A 71 -10.89 4.88 -2.23
C LYS A 71 -9.68 5.57 -1.62
N SER A 72 -8.51 5.27 -2.17
CA SER A 72 -7.26 5.99 -1.97
C SER A 72 -6.91 6.81 -3.22
N SER A 73 -5.67 7.32 -3.30
CA SER A 73 -5.13 7.94 -4.52
C SER A 73 -4.96 6.91 -5.64
N GLU A 74 -4.52 5.70 -5.29
CA GLU A 74 -4.09 4.66 -6.24
C GLU A 74 -5.08 3.50 -6.35
N ASP A 75 -5.86 3.24 -5.29
CA ASP A 75 -6.73 2.07 -5.18
C ASP A 75 -8.18 2.47 -4.95
N ASP A 76 -9.08 1.93 -5.76
CA ASP A 76 -10.52 1.97 -5.52
C ASP A 76 -10.99 0.59 -5.08
N LEU A 77 -11.58 0.49 -3.88
CA LEU A 77 -12.10 -0.77 -3.33
C LEU A 77 -13.52 -1.06 -3.82
N GLY A 78 -14.13 -0.12 -4.54
CA GLY A 78 -15.48 -0.22 -5.07
C GLY A 78 -16.56 -0.05 -4.01
N MET A 79 -17.78 -0.42 -4.40
CA MET A 79 -18.95 -0.37 -3.54
C MET A 79 -19.14 -1.70 -2.80
N ILE A 80 -19.22 -1.61 -1.48
CA ILE A 80 -19.40 -2.74 -0.57
C ILE A 80 -20.71 -2.56 0.19
N HIS A 81 -21.49 -3.64 0.31
CA HIS A 81 -22.74 -3.66 1.06
C HIS A 81 -22.54 -4.50 2.31
N ILE A 82 -22.54 -3.87 3.48
CA ILE A 82 -22.32 -4.54 4.76
C ILE A 82 -23.69 -4.72 5.45
N PRO A 83 -24.22 -5.95 5.56
CA PRO A 83 -25.46 -6.20 6.29
C PRO A 83 -25.35 -5.77 7.76
N TRP A 84 -26.48 -5.55 8.41
CA TRP A 84 -26.46 -5.18 9.83
C TRP A 84 -25.77 -6.24 10.68
N ASN A 85 -24.98 -5.78 11.65
CA ASN A 85 -24.15 -6.61 12.54
C ASN A 85 -23.07 -7.46 11.82
N GLN A 86 -22.79 -7.19 10.54
CA GLN A 86 -21.67 -7.76 9.80
C GLN A 86 -20.51 -6.77 9.71
N TYR A 87 -19.38 -7.24 9.21
CA TYR A 87 -18.20 -6.42 8.97
C TYR A 87 -17.61 -6.69 7.59
N TRP A 88 -16.83 -5.73 7.12
CA TRP A 88 -15.95 -5.88 5.98
C TRP A 88 -14.59 -5.31 6.34
N ASP A 89 -13.53 -5.95 5.88
CA ASP A 89 -12.17 -5.56 6.17
C ASP A 89 -11.28 -5.63 4.93
N PHE A 90 -10.21 -4.83 4.96
CA PHE A 90 -9.21 -4.85 3.91
C PHE A 90 -7.84 -4.50 4.48
N ARG A 91 -6.80 -4.98 3.78
CA ARG A 91 -5.40 -4.79 4.14
C ARG A 91 -4.66 -4.12 3.00
N PHE A 92 -3.73 -3.24 3.35
CA PHE A 92 -2.90 -2.53 2.40
C PHE A 92 -1.54 -2.21 3.03
N HIS A 93 -0.60 -1.76 2.22
CA HIS A 93 0.66 -1.22 2.68
C HIS A 93 0.68 0.28 2.44
N VAL A 94 1.32 1.02 3.35
CA VAL A 94 1.61 2.43 3.12
C VAL A 94 2.52 2.56 1.90
N ASN A 95 2.36 3.63 1.12
CA ASN A 95 3.23 3.89 -0.02
C ASN A 95 4.57 4.45 0.43
N PHE A 96 5.61 4.34 -0.41
CA PHE A 96 6.96 4.79 -0.07
C PHE A 96 7.00 6.30 0.29
N SER A 97 6.15 7.10 -0.34
CA SER A 97 6.04 8.53 -0.12
C SER A 97 5.27 8.93 1.16
N LYS A 98 4.75 7.97 1.95
CA LYS A 98 3.98 8.22 3.18
C LYS A 98 2.78 9.16 2.99
N THR A 99 2.11 9.06 1.85
CA THR A 99 0.93 9.88 1.50
C THR A 99 -0.37 9.08 1.46
N THR A 100 -0.34 7.77 1.75
CA THR A 100 -1.53 6.91 1.72
C THR A 100 -2.66 7.47 2.58
N LYS A 101 -3.84 7.55 1.99
CA LYS A 101 -5.07 7.99 2.64
C LYS A 101 -6.23 7.24 2.02
N TYR A 102 -7.09 6.67 2.85
CA TYR A 102 -8.37 6.11 2.40
C TYR A 102 -9.51 6.99 2.88
N ARG A 103 -10.33 7.43 1.93
CA ARG A 103 -11.57 8.14 2.18
C ARG A 103 -12.73 7.25 1.79
N CYS A 104 -13.63 7.02 2.74
CA CYS A 104 -14.81 6.21 2.53
C CYS A 104 -16.07 7.06 2.56
N HIS A 105 -16.99 6.74 1.65
CA HIS A 105 -18.34 7.26 1.60
C HIS A 105 -19.29 6.22 2.18
N PHE A 106 -20.10 6.63 3.14
CA PHE A 106 -21.04 5.78 3.85
C PHE A 106 -22.45 6.26 3.59
N THR A 107 -23.32 5.35 3.19
CA THR A 107 -24.76 5.61 3.03
C THR A 107 -25.58 4.46 3.55
N TRP A 108 -26.74 4.76 4.11
CA TRP A 108 -27.73 3.76 4.47
C TRP A 108 -29.13 4.39 4.41
N TYR A 109 -30.14 3.54 4.33
CA TYR A 109 -31.52 3.99 4.29
C TYR A 109 -31.88 4.74 5.59
N GLY A 110 -32.45 5.95 5.45
CA GLY A 110 -32.78 6.84 6.59
C GLY A 110 -31.57 7.51 7.26
N GLY A 111 -30.36 7.28 6.76
CA GLY A 111 -29.11 7.80 7.36
C GLY A 111 -28.45 8.96 6.65
N GLY A 112 -28.78 9.18 5.38
CA GLY A 112 -28.08 10.15 4.54
C GLY A 112 -26.71 9.68 4.06
N SER A 113 -25.82 10.64 3.79
CA SER A 113 -24.55 10.44 3.10
C SER A 113 -23.40 11.08 3.90
N HIS A 114 -22.40 10.29 4.25
CA HIS A 114 -21.31 10.69 5.15
C HIS A 114 -19.95 10.32 4.58
N TYR A 115 -18.96 11.20 4.70
CA TYR A 115 -17.60 10.95 4.24
C TYR A 115 -16.63 10.98 5.41
N PHE A 116 -15.77 9.97 5.50
CA PHE A 116 -14.73 9.90 6.53
C PHE A 116 -13.38 9.50 5.92
N ASP A 117 -12.31 10.16 6.38
CA ASP A 117 -10.94 9.69 6.16
C ASP A 117 -10.67 8.60 7.21
N ILE A 118 -11.01 7.36 6.85
CA ILE A 118 -10.89 6.19 7.73
C ILE A 118 -9.42 5.88 8.07
N PHE A 119 -8.50 6.22 7.18
CA PHE A 119 -7.08 6.05 7.35
C PHE A 119 -6.34 7.24 6.73
N LYS A 120 -5.39 7.79 7.47
CA LYS A 120 -4.46 8.82 6.99
C LYS A 120 -3.10 8.56 7.61
N VAL A 121 -2.07 8.33 6.79
CA VAL A 121 -0.70 8.04 7.25
C VAL A 121 -0.22 9.03 8.32
N SER A 122 -0.43 10.33 8.11
CA SER A 122 0.00 11.35 9.08
C SER A 122 -0.65 11.27 10.46
N ARG A 123 -1.76 10.53 10.61
CA ARG A 123 -2.50 10.35 11.87
C ARG A 123 -2.28 8.94 12.43
N ASP A 124 -2.34 7.93 11.56
CA ASP A 124 -2.45 6.52 11.94
C ASP A 124 -1.16 5.72 11.76
N ASP A 125 -0.12 6.33 11.17
CA ASP A 125 1.21 5.76 11.00
C ASP A 125 2.25 6.53 11.82
N THR A 126 1.96 6.65 13.11
CA THR A 126 2.90 7.21 14.09
C THR A 126 3.59 6.04 14.76
N LEU A 127 4.93 6.10 14.89
CA LEU A 127 5.69 5.16 15.72
C LEU A 127 5.13 5.26 17.15
N ALA A 128 4.48 4.21 17.62
CA ALA A 128 4.09 4.07 19.01
C ALA A 128 5.25 3.46 19.81
#